data_AF-A0A2R7IV79-F1
#
_entry.id   AF-A0A2R7IV79-F1
#
_cell.length_a   1.000
_cell.length_b   1.000
_cell.length_c   1.000
_cell.angle_alpha   90.00
_cell.angle_beta   90.00
_cell.angle_gamma   90.00
#
_symmetry.space_group_name_H-M   'P 1'
#
loop_
_entity.id
_entity.type
_entity.pdbx_description
1 polymer ?
#
loop_
_entity_poly.entity_id
_entity_poly.type
_entity_poly.pdbx_seq_one_letter_code
_entity_poly.pdbx_strand_id
1 'polypeptide(L)'
;RSILFLAVTAEEKGLVGSDYFAKHPTVPIERIVADVNLDMPILTYPFEDMTVFGADRSTLGPIVAKAVGTLGVTMSPDPDPAQGIFVRSDHYRFVQQGVPSVFLWPGQKGPGKAATAEFFKTRYHQPADDLAQPIDWAQGIRFINANYAIAREIADGDARPRWNKGDFFGLLYHGYGAK
;
A
#
# COMPACT_ATOMS: atom_id res chain seq x y z
N ARG A 1 -4.43 -12.23 15.03
CA ARG A 1 -3.56 -12.91 14.02
C ARG A 1 -2.12 -12.47 14.25
N SER A 2 -1.14 -13.25 13.79
CA SER A 2 0.27 -12.85 13.84
C SER A 2 0.59 -11.79 12.78
N ILE A 3 1.59 -10.94 13.05
CA ILE A 3 2.12 -9.96 12.10
C ILE A 3 3.53 -10.40 11.71
N LEU A 4 3.80 -10.42 10.41
CA LEU A 4 5.13 -10.63 9.84
C LEU A 4 5.64 -9.30 9.29
N PHE A 5 6.83 -8.88 9.72
CA PHE A 5 7.54 -7.78 9.09
C PHE A 5 8.49 -8.32 8.03
N LEU A 6 8.42 -7.74 6.82
CA LEU A 6 9.24 -8.15 5.69
C LEU A 6 9.94 -6.92 5.11
N ALA A 7 11.27 -6.94 5.10
CA ALA A 7 12.08 -6.00 4.34
C ALA A 7 12.56 -6.72 3.08
N VAL A 8 11.98 -6.36 1.94
CA VAL A 8 12.33 -6.96 0.65
C VAL A 8 13.62 -6.36 0.08
N THR A 9 14.23 -7.06 -0.86
CA THR A 9 15.43 -6.60 -1.56
C THR A 9 15.20 -6.60 -3.06
N ALA A 10 15.96 -5.80 -3.79
CA ALA A 10 15.90 -5.76 -5.26
C ALA A 10 14.49 -5.49 -5.84
N GLU A 11 13.69 -4.66 -5.15
CA GLU A 11 12.44 -4.08 -5.64
C GLU A 11 12.70 -3.36 -6.98
N GLU A 12 13.66 -2.43 -6.97
CA GLU A 12 14.06 -1.63 -8.13
C GLU A 12 14.72 -2.43 -9.28
N LYS A 13 14.94 -3.73 -9.08
CA LYS A 13 15.40 -4.65 -10.13
C LYS A 13 14.28 -5.53 -10.69
N GLY A 14 13.02 -5.22 -10.37
CA GLY A 14 11.84 -5.93 -10.86
C GLY A 14 11.12 -6.77 -9.80
N LEU A 15 11.08 -6.28 -8.56
CA LEU A 15 10.37 -6.90 -7.43
C LEU A 15 10.94 -8.29 -7.07
N VAL A 16 12.27 -8.46 -7.17
CA VAL A 16 12.90 -9.79 -7.11
C VAL A 16 12.76 -10.42 -5.72
N GLY A 17 12.98 -9.65 -4.66
CA GLY A 17 12.90 -10.16 -3.29
C GLY A 17 11.47 -10.50 -2.87
N SER A 18 10.50 -9.64 -3.21
CA SER A 18 9.08 -9.92 -2.94
C SER A 18 8.55 -11.08 -3.77
N ASP A 19 8.98 -11.22 -5.03
CA ASP A 19 8.59 -12.36 -5.88
C ASP A 19 9.09 -13.68 -5.29
N TYR A 20 10.36 -13.71 -4.86
CA TYR A 20 10.93 -14.88 -4.18
C TYR A 20 10.16 -15.20 -2.90
N PHE A 21 9.94 -14.20 -2.03
CA PHE A 21 9.25 -14.44 -0.75
C PHE A 21 7.80 -14.89 -0.96
N ALA A 22 7.05 -14.28 -1.88
CA ALA A 22 5.66 -14.63 -2.12
C ALA A 22 5.51 -16.08 -2.63
N LYS A 23 6.48 -16.59 -3.41
CA LYS A 23 6.53 -17.99 -3.89
C LYS A 23 7.10 -18.97 -2.86
N HIS A 24 7.95 -18.49 -1.95
CA HIS A 24 8.63 -19.30 -0.94
C HIS A 24 8.51 -18.70 0.49
N PRO A 25 7.29 -18.46 0.98
CA PRO A 25 7.11 -17.81 2.28
C PRO A 25 7.51 -18.74 3.43
N THR A 26 7.90 -18.16 4.56
CA THR A 26 8.26 -18.91 5.79
C THR A 26 7.05 -19.52 6.50
N VAL A 27 5.84 -19.19 6.05
CA VAL A 27 4.55 -19.75 6.48
C VAL A 27 3.74 -20.12 5.23
N PRO A 28 2.80 -21.09 5.29
CA PRO A 28 1.97 -21.41 4.13
C PRO A 28 1.30 -20.15 3.56
N ILE A 29 1.32 -19.97 2.24
CA ILE A 29 0.81 -18.76 1.59
C ILE A 29 -0.67 -18.51 1.90
N GLU A 30 -1.45 -19.58 2.09
CA GLU A 30 -2.85 -19.53 2.48
C GLU A 30 -3.04 -18.98 3.89
N ARG A 31 -2.00 -18.94 4.73
CA ARG A 31 -2.02 -18.31 6.06
C ARG A 31 -1.70 -16.81 6.01
N ILE A 32 -1.14 -16.31 4.91
CA ILE A 32 -0.98 -14.86 4.67
C ILE A 32 -2.33 -14.32 4.20
N VAL A 33 -2.97 -13.52 5.04
CA VAL A 33 -4.37 -13.10 4.82
C VAL A 33 -4.51 -11.74 4.14
N ALA A 34 -3.49 -10.91 4.27
CA ALA A 34 -3.39 -9.61 3.64
C ALA A 34 -1.93 -9.16 3.63
N ASP A 35 -1.61 -8.23 2.74
CA ASP A 35 -0.36 -7.48 2.71
C ASP A 35 -0.65 -5.97 2.81
N VAL A 36 0.14 -5.27 3.63
CA VAL A 36 0.09 -3.81 3.81
C VAL A 36 1.48 -3.29 3.47
N ASN A 37 1.64 -2.85 2.22
CA ASN A 37 2.93 -2.48 1.66
C ASN A 37 3.22 -0.99 1.89
N LEU A 38 4.45 -0.71 2.30
CA LEU A 38 4.93 0.63 2.60
C LEU A 38 6.05 0.95 1.60
N ASP A 39 5.77 1.86 0.68
CA ASP A 39 6.73 2.26 -0.33
C ASP A 39 6.52 3.73 -0.73
N MET A 40 7.62 4.47 -0.71
CA MET A 40 7.80 5.90 -1.03
C MET A 40 6.69 6.87 -0.58
N PRO A 41 6.46 7.07 0.73
CA PRO A 41 5.63 8.18 1.17
C PRO A 41 6.33 9.53 0.92
N ILE A 42 5.67 10.43 0.19
CA ILE A 42 6.12 11.82 0.03
C ILE A 42 5.61 12.63 1.24
N LEU A 43 6.52 13.00 2.13
CA LEU A 43 6.21 13.58 3.45
C LEU A 43 6.60 15.07 3.55
N THR A 44 6.65 15.79 2.44
CA THR A 44 7.12 17.19 2.38
C THR A 44 5.97 18.22 2.48
N TYR A 45 4.75 17.76 2.75
CA TYR A 45 3.54 18.59 2.81
C TYR A 45 2.49 18.00 3.75
N PRO A 46 1.63 18.83 4.37
CA PRO A 46 0.49 18.35 5.14
C PRO A 46 -0.54 17.72 4.20
N PHE A 47 -0.58 16.39 4.15
CA PHE A 47 -1.52 15.69 3.27
C PHE A 47 -2.97 15.83 3.75
N GLU A 48 -3.87 16.06 2.79
CA GLU A 48 -5.31 16.27 3.01
C GLU A 48 -6.17 15.06 2.59
N ASP A 49 -5.54 14.08 1.96
CA ASP A 49 -6.11 12.84 1.49
C ASP A 49 -5.03 11.75 1.40
N MET A 50 -5.46 10.52 1.14
CA MET A 50 -4.56 9.41 0.84
C MET A 50 -5.03 8.68 -0.42
N THR A 51 -4.11 8.30 -1.29
CA THR A 51 -4.38 7.37 -2.38
C THR A 51 -3.97 5.98 -1.89
N VAL A 52 -4.94 5.05 -1.84
CA VAL A 52 -4.68 3.68 -1.40
C VAL A 52 -5.01 2.71 -2.52
N PHE A 53 -3.97 2.20 -3.17
CA PHE A 53 -4.09 1.22 -4.23
C PHE A 53 -4.52 -0.13 -3.64
N GLY A 54 -5.49 -0.79 -4.28
CA GLY A 54 -6.01 -2.09 -3.87
C GLY A 54 -7.13 -2.06 -2.82
N ALA A 55 -7.40 -0.91 -2.19
CA ALA A 55 -8.46 -0.79 -1.18
C ALA A 55 -9.85 -1.17 -1.73
N ASP A 56 -10.15 -0.79 -2.97
CA ASP A 56 -11.42 -1.04 -3.65
C ASP A 56 -11.61 -2.49 -4.13
N ARG A 57 -10.57 -3.33 -4.06
CA ARG A 57 -10.57 -4.69 -4.60
C ARG A 57 -10.96 -5.78 -3.61
N SER A 58 -11.00 -5.44 -2.32
CA SER A 58 -11.17 -6.40 -1.24
C SER A 58 -11.90 -5.81 -0.04
N THR A 59 -12.16 -6.66 0.95
CA THR A 59 -12.69 -6.21 2.26
C THR A 59 -11.68 -5.38 3.06
N LEU A 60 -10.47 -5.13 2.53
CA LEU A 60 -9.53 -4.17 3.12
C LEU A 60 -10.02 -2.72 2.94
N GLY A 61 -10.84 -2.43 1.93
CA GLY A 61 -11.34 -1.07 1.67
C GLY A 61 -11.99 -0.38 2.88
N PRO A 62 -13.00 -1.00 3.52
CA PRO A 62 -13.60 -0.44 4.74
C PRO A 62 -12.61 -0.28 5.91
N ILE A 63 -11.64 -1.19 6.05
CA ILE A 63 -10.60 -1.11 7.09
C ILE A 63 -9.70 0.11 6.83
N VAL A 64 -9.25 0.28 5.58
CA VAL A 64 -8.45 1.41 5.15
C VAL A 64 -9.22 2.71 5.33
N ALA A 65 -10.48 2.77 4.88
CA ALA A 65 -11.32 3.96 5.01
C ALA A 65 -11.47 4.40 6.47
N LYS A 66 -11.70 3.44 7.38
CA LYS A 66 -11.76 3.69 8.83
C LYS A 66 -10.43 4.26 9.35
N ALA A 67 -9.31 3.62 9.02
CA ALA A 67 -7.98 4.05 9.45
C ALA A 67 -7.61 5.45 8.94
N VAL A 68 -7.80 5.71 7.64
CA VAL A 68 -7.57 7.02 7.02
C VAL A 68 -8.48 8.09 7.66
N GLY A 69 -9.74 7.75 7.92
CA GLY A 69 -10.70 8.65 8.59
C GLY A 69 -10.27 9.08 9.99
N THR A 70 -9.53 8.25 10.74
CA THR A 70 -8.99 8.64 12.06
C THR A 70 -7.96 9.76 11.99
N LEU A 71 -7.36 9.99 10.82
CA LEU A 71 -6.41 11.09 10.59
C LEU A 71 -7.10 12.39 10.17
N GLY A 72 -8.44 12.40 10.11
CA GLY A 72 -9.23 13.55 9.66
C GLY A 72 -9.17 13.79 8.15
N VAL A 73 -8.77 12.80 7.35
CA VAL A 73 -8.68 12.89 5.89
C VAL A 73 -9.47 11.77 5.20
N THR A 74 -9.64 11.89 3.89
CA THR A 74 -10.39 10.92 3.06
C THR A 74 -9.47 10.14 2.12
N MET A 75 -9.97 9.04 1.58
CA MET A 75 -9.31 8.40 0.43
C MET A 75 -9.69 9.12 -0.86
N SER A 76 -8.72 9.30 -1.75
CA SER A 76 -8.92 9.77 -3.11
C SER A 76 -8.66 8.64 -4.12
N PRO A 77 -9.29 8.70 -5.30
CA PRO A 77 -8.97 7.77 -6.38
C PRO A 77 -7.51 7.91 -6.82
N ASP A 78 -7.02 6.90 -7.54
CA ASP A 78 -5.75 7.00 -8.26
C ASP A 78 -5.78 8.23 -9.19
N PRO A 79 -4.86 9.21 -9.01
CA PRO A 79 -4.83 10.42 -9.82
C PRO A 79 -4.39 10.18 -11.26
N ASP A 80 -3.71 9.07 -11.56
CA ASP A 80 -3.25 8.70 -12.91
C ASP A 80 -3.36 7.18 -13.18
N PRO A 81 -4.59 6.66 -13.38
CA PRO A 81 -4.82 5.23 -13.60
C PRO A 81 -4.08 4.64 -14.80
N ALA A 82 -3.70 5.47 -15.79
CA ALA A 82 -2.98 5.02 -16.98
C ALA A 82 -1.56 4.53 -16.66
N GLN A 83 -0.98 4.95 -15.53
CA GLN A 83 0.34 4.48 -15.09
C GLN A 83 0.33 3.08 -14.46
N GLY A 84 -0.84 2.55 -14.13
CA GLY A 84 -0.97 1.21 -13.55
C GLY A 84 -0.19 1.02 -12.24
N ILE A 85 -0.16 2.03 -11.36
CA ILE A 85 0.67 2.02 -10.13
C ILE A 85 0.41 0.79 -9.24
N PHE A 86 -0.83 0.29 -9.18
CA PHE A 86 -1.19 -0.91 -8.41
C PHE A 86 -0.40 -2.17 -8.77
N VAL A 87 0.25 -2.25 -9.95
CA VAL A 87 1.04 -3.43 -10.33
C VAL A 87 2.55 -3.18 -10.30
N ARG A 88 3.00 -2.07 -9.71
CA ARG A 88 4.38 -1.56 -9.82
C ARG A 88 5.21 -1.58 -8.54
N SER A 89 4.73 -2.19 -7.45
CA SER A 89 5.47 -2.31 -6.19
C SER A 89 5.25 -3.71 -5.58
N ASP A 90 5.96 -4.03 -4.49
CA ASP A 90 6.10 -5.40 -3.95
C ASP A 90 4.79 -6.10 -3.59
N HIS A 91 3.78 -5.34 -3.13
CA HIS A 91 2.43 -5.86 -2.84
C HIS A 91 1.83 -6.67 -3.99
N TYR A 92 2.17 -6.32 -5.23
CA TYR A 92 1.63 -7.02 -6.39
C TYR A 92 2.09 -8.49 -6.44
N ARG A 93 3.27 -8.83 -5.91
CA ARG A 93 3.72 -10.22 -5.82
C ARG A 93 2.83 -11.05 -4.90
N PHE A 94 2.29 -10.45 -3.84
CA PHE A 94 1.29 -11.08 -2.97
C PHE A 94 -0.06 -11.21 -3.66
N VAL A 95 -0.48 -10.19 -4.43
CA VAL A 95 -1.68 -10.26 -5.28
C VAL A 95 -1.60 -11.43 -6.26
N GLN A 96 -0.44 -11.66 -6.89
CA GLN A 96 -0.20 -12.79 -7.79
C GLN A 96 -0.30 -14.16 -7.11
N GLN A 97 -0.21 -14.21 -5.78
CA GLN A 97 -0.46 -15.41 -4.97
C GLN A 97 -1.87 -15.45 -4.36
N GLY A 98 -2.78 -14.57 -4.81
CA GLY A 98 -4.17 -14.51 -4.34
C GLY A 98 -4.35 -13.83 -2.98
N VAL A 99 -3.36 -13.11 -2.47
CA VAL A 99 -3.43 -12.37 -1.20
C VAL A 99 -3.94 -10.95 -1.45
N PRO A 100 -5.06 -10.52 -0.83
CA PRO A 100 -5.50 -9.13 -0.86
C PRO A 100 -4.41 -8.20 -0.32
N SER A 101 -4.04 -7.17 -1.08
CA SER A 101 -2.91 -6.32 -0.72
C SER A 101 -3.25 -4.85 -0.92
N VAL A 102 -2.73 -3.98 -0.05
CA VAL A 102 -2.89 -2.52 -0.15
C VAL A 102 -1.56 -1.81 -0.13
N PHE A 103 -1.50 -0.70 -0.86
CA PHE A 103 -0.33 0.15 -0.97
C PHE A 103 -0.76 1.62 -0.85
N LEU A 104 -0.16 2.37 0.07
CA LEU A 104 -0.66 3.68 0.49
C LEU A 104 0.33 4.79 0.17
N TRP A 105 -0.17 5.88 -0.43
CA TRP A 105 0.53 7.16 -0.54
C TRP A 105 -0.25 8.30 0.11
N PRO A 106 0.45 9.29 0.70
CA PRO A 106 -0.12 10.63 0.84
C PRO A 106 -0.68 11.12 -0.51
N GLY A 107 -1.93 11.59 -0.50
CA GLY A 107 -2.67 11.91 -1.72
C GLY A 107 -2.32 13.27 -2.31
N GLN A 108 -2.78 13.52 -3.53
CA GLN A 108 -2.44 14.74 -4.29
C GLN A 108 -3.39 15.92 -4.05
N LYS A 109 -4.34 15.86 -3.10
CA LYS A 109 -5.21 16.99 -2.81
C LYS A 109 -4.42 18.14 -2.18
N GLY A 110 -4.86 19.37 -2.44
CA GLY A 110 -4.25 20.59 -1.88
C GLY A 110 -2.76 20.71 -2.27
N PRO A 111 -1.84 20.84 -1.30
CA PRO A 111 -0.41 20.98 -1.60
C PRO A 111 0.23 19.70 -2.17
N GLY A 112 -0.45 18.55 -2.06
CA GLY A 112 0.12 17.25 -2.46
C GLY A 112 0.40 17.13 -3.95
N LYS A 113 -0.40 17.76 -4.81
CA LYS A 113 -0.15 17.76 -6.27
C LYS A 113 1.19 18.41 -6.63
N ALA A 114 1.46 19.58 -6.07
CA ALA A 114 2.70 20.32 -6.33
C ALA A 114 3.91 19.59 -5.73
N ALA A 115 3.79 19.09 -4.49
CA ALA A 115 4.85 18.35 -3.83
C ALA A 115 5.19 17.03 -4.55
N THR A 116 4.18 16.29 -5.01
CA THR A 116 4.36 15.06 -5.78
C THR A 116 5.04 15.34 -7.12
N ALA A 117 4.56 16.35 -7.87
CA ALA A 117 5.16 16.73 -9.15
C ALA A 117 6.62 17.17 -9.00
N GLU A 118 6.94 17.94 -7.95
CA GLU A 118 8.31 18.36 -7.68
C GLU A 118 9.20 17.17 -7.33
N PHE A 119 8.73 16.27 -6.45
CA PHE A 119 9.49 15.07 -6.07
C PHE A 119 9.83 14.20 -7.30
N PHE A 120 8.86 13.90 -8.15
CA PHE A 120 9.09 13.12 -9.37
C PHE A 120 9.99 13.84 -10.38
N LYS A 121 9.99 15.17 -10.40
CA LYS A 121 10.81 15.96 -11.31
C LYS A 121 12.27 16.04 -10.86
N THR A 122 12.52 16.15 -9.56
CA THR A 122 13.85 16.54 -9.04
C THR A 122 14.51 15.50 -8.14
N ARG A 123 13.78 14.50 -7.64
CA ARG A 123 14.30 13.58 -6.60
C ARG A 123 14.11 12.11 -6.91
N TYR A 124 12.97 11.70 -7.48
CA TYR A 124 12.70 10.28 -7.77
C TYR A 124 13.84 9.63 -8.59
N HIS A 125 14.47 8.59 -8.02
CA HIS A 125 15.64 7.90 -8.58
C HIS A 125 16.85 8.81 -8.88
N GLN A 126 16.99 9.91 -8.15
CA GLN A 126 18.12 10.84 -8.25
C GLN A 126 18.91 10.90 -6.94
N PRO A 127 20.19 11.32 -6.97
CA PRO A 127 21.00 11.51 -5.77
C PRO A 127 20.39 12.49 -4.74
N ALA A 128 19.46 13.34 -5.17
CA ALA A 128 18.77 14.29 -4.31
C ALA A 128 17.62 13.65 -3.49
N ASP A 129 17.34 12.36 -3.65
CA ASP A 129 16.49 11.60 -2.73
C ASP A 129 17.29 11.20 -1.48
N ASP A 130 17.61 12.20 -0.65
CA ASP A 130 18.42 12.06 0.55
C ASP A 130 17.75 12.72 1.77
N LEU A 131 18.44 12.73 2.91
CA LEU A 131 17.93 13.32 4.15
C LEU A 131 17.95 14.86 4.18
N ALA A 132 18.47 15.54 3.15
CA ALA A 132 18.42 17.00 3.04
C ALA A 132 17.05 17.49 2.54
N GLN A 133 16.15 16.56 2.18
CA GLN A 133 14.76 16.86 1.88
C GLN A 133 14.05 17.53 3.08
N PRO A 134 13.09 18.44 2.82
CA PRO A 134 12.30 19.07 3.87
C PRO A 134 11.21 18.11 4.38
N ILE A 135 11.61 16.99 4.97
CA ILE A 135 10.70 15.97 5.51
C ILE A 135 9.94 16.58 6.69
N ASP A 136 8.62 16.67 6.58
CA ASP A 136 7.74 16.99 7.69
C ASP A 136 7.43 15.72 8.47
N TRP A 137 8.19 15.50 9.53
CA TRP A 137 8.05 14.32 10.40
C TRP A 137 6.68 14.20 11.07
N ALA A 138 5.92 15.31 11.22
CA ALA A 138 4.55 15.23 11.69
C ALA A 138 3.66 14.44 10.71
N GLN A 139 3.94 14.54 9.40
CA GLN A 139 3.26 13.76 8.37
C GLN A 139 3.74 12.31 8.36
N GLY A 140 5.02 12.06 8.66
CA GLY A 140 5.53 10.71 8.89
C GLY A 140 4.77 9.98 9.99
N ILE A 141 4.51 10.66 11.11
CA ILE A 141 3.69 10.12 12.22
C ILE A 141 2.25 9.84 11.74
N ARG A 142 1.62 10.76 11.01
CA ARG A 142 0.27 10.53 10.47
C ARG A 142 0.24 9.33 9.51
N PHE A 143 1.21 9.24 8.60
CA PHE A 143 1.33 8.15 7.62
C PHE A 143 1.51 6.79 8.30
N ILE A 144 2.42 6.69 9.28
CA ILE A 144 2.63 5.42 9.98
C ILE A 144 1.43 5.05 10.86
N ASN A 145 0.72 6.01 11.43
CA ASN A 145 -0.51 5.76 12.20
C ASN A 145 -1.62 5.13 11.34
N ALA A 146 -1.81 5.57 10.09
CA ALA A 146 -2.73 4.90 9.17
C ALA A 146 -2.32 3.45 8.91
N ASN A 147 -1.05 3.22 8.56
CA ASN A 147 -0.53 1.86 8.30
C ASN A 147 -0.66 0.95 9.53
N TYR A 148 -0.33 1.46 10.71
CA TYR A 148 -0.50 0.77 11.98
C TYR A 148 -1.96 0.41 12.25
N ALA A 149 -2.88 1.37 12.08
CA ALA A 149 -4.31 1.14 12.31
C ALA A 149 -4.88 0.07 11.36
N ILE A 150 -4.46 0.07 10.09
CA ILE A 150 -4.84 -0.96 9.11
C ILE A 150 -4.32 -2.33 9.54
N ALA A 151 -3.02 -2.43 9.83
CA ALA A 151 -2.40 -3.68 10.26
C ALA A 151 -3.03 -4.21 11.55
N ARG A 152 -3.35 -3.32 12.50
CA ARG A 152 -3.98 -3.67 13.78
C ARG A 152 -5.40 -4.18 13.58
N GLU A 153 -6.23 -3.51 12.79
CA GLU A 153 -7.60 -3.96 12.51
C GLU A 153 -7.61 -5.31 11.78
N ILE A 154 -6.71 -5.53 10.82
CA ILE A 154 -6.54 -6.82 10.15
C ILE A 154 -6.08 -7.90 11.15
N ALA A 155 -5.14 -7.57 12.03
CA ALA A 155 -4.62 -8.52 13.00
C ALA A 155 -5.69 -8.92 14.03
N ASP A 156 -6.48 -7.97 14.52
CA ASP A 156 -7.45 -8.19 15.58
C ASP A 156 -8.83 -8.65 15.11
N GLY A 157 -9.22 -8.37 13.85
CA GLY A 157 -10.55 -8.70 13.36
C GLY A 157 -10.80 -10.21 13.28
N ASP A 158 -12.00 -10.68 13.61
CA ASP A 158 -12.32 -12.12 13.52
C ASP A 158 -12.40 -12.61 12.06
N ALA A 159 -12.92 -11.77 11.17
CA ALA A 159 -13.09 -12.10 9.76
C ALA A 159 -11.76 -12.07 9.00
N ARG A 160 -11.52 -13.11 8.19
CA ARG A 160 -10.38 -13.14 7.25
C ARG A 160 -10.63 -12.14 6.12
N PRO A 161 -9.69 -11.23 5.80
CA PRO A 161 -9.78 -10.42 4.59
C PRO A 161 -9.94 -11.26 3.34
N ARG A 162 -10.80 -10.81 2.43
CA ARG A 162 -11.12 -11.52 1.19
C ARG A 162 -11.26 -10.57 0.03
N TRP A 163 -11.06 -11.08 -1.18
CA TRP A 163 -11.37 -10.35 -2.39
C TRP A 163 -12.86 -10.04 -2.48
N ASN A 164 -13.18 -8.97 -3.19
CA ASN A 164 -14.56 -8.70 -3.60
C ASN A 164 -14.99 -9.75 -4.63
N LYS A 165 -16.26 -10.15 -4.56
CA LYS A 165 -16.81 -11.13 -5.51
C LYS A 165 -16.69 -10.58 -6.93
N GLY A 166 -16.09 -11.35 -7.82
CA GLY A 166 -15.88 -10.96 -9.21
C GLY A 166 -14.71 -10.01 -9.46
N ASP A 167 -13.89 -9.66 -8.46
CA ASP A 167 -12.69 -8.87 -8.70
C ASP A 167 -11.75 -9.59 -9.68
N PHE A 168 -11.21 -8.85 -10.65
CA PHE A 168 -10.39 -9.38 -11.72
C PHE A 168 -9.16 -10.13 -11.20
N PHE A 169 -8.39 -9.53 -10.29
CA PHE A 169 -7.17 -10.14 -9.76
C PHE A 169 -7.51 -11.29 -8.81
N GLY A 170 -8.55 -11.12 -7.99
CA GLY A 170 -9.07 -12.20 -7.15
C GLY A 170 -9.45 -13.44 -7.96
N LEU A 171 -10.10 -13.29 -9.12
CA LEU A 171 -10.44 -14.42 -9.99
C LEU A 171 -9.21 -15.00 -10.70
N LEU A 172 -8.36 -14.13 -11.26
CA LEU A 172 -7.16 -14.50 -12.02
C LEU A 172 -6.18 -15.33 -11.17
N TYR A 173 -5.98 -14.93 -9.91
CA TYR A 173 -5.03 -15.56 -8.99
C TYR A 173 -5.72 -16.44 -7.93
N HIS A 174 -6.98 -16.82 -8.17
CA HIS A 174 -7.74 -17.74 -7.32
C HIS A 174 -7.78 -17.34 -5.83
N GLY A 175 -7.84 -16.02 -5.58
CA GLY A 175 -7.86 -15.45 -4.25
C GLY A 175 -9.11 -15.80 -3.45
N TYR A 176 -8.94 -15.89 -2.13
CA TYR A 176 -10.03 -16.22 -1.21
C TYR A 176 -11.21 -15.23 -1.33
N GLY A 177 -12.42 -15.77 -1.52
CA GLY A 177 -13.67 -15.00 -1.61
C GLY A 177 -13.97 -14.34 -2.96
N ALA A 178 -13.12 -14.52 -3.97
CA ALA A 178 -13.32 -13.93 -5.30
C ALA A 178 -14.48 -14.56 -6.10
N LYS A 179 -14.75 -15.86 -5.89
CA LYS A 179 -15.90 -16.59 -6.46
C LYS A 179 -17.11 -16.52 -5.54
#